data_AF-A0AAV0GWF9-F1
#
_entry.id   AF-A0AAV0GWF9-F1
#
_cell.length_a   1.000
_cell.length_b   1.000
_cell.length_c   1.000
_cell.angle_alpha   90.00
_cell.angle_beta   90.00
_cell.angle_gamma   90.00
#
_symmetry.space_group_name_H-M   'P 1'
#
loop_
_entity.id
_entity.type
_entity.pdbx_description
1 polymer ?
#
loop_
_entity_poly.entity_id
_entity_poly.type
_entity_poly.pdbx_seq_one_letter_code
_entity_poly.pdbx_strand_id
1 'polypeptide(L)'
;MDAASRRSCHFVALIILGISPILCFAGGASKKCDVFSGSWVFDQSYPPSDYSATCPFLRSEFDCQKYGRPDRHYLNYRWQPSGCNLPRFNGVRFLEKMKGKQIMFVGDSVMLNQYNSLICLLHAAVPKSNISAPYQTHYVTFQDYEVTVTYLWSHYLVDVVEESFGRVLKLDSIRDGGDRWKQVDVLVFNTGFWWYAKGNGKGWDFVQDGNTIVKDMDRTTAMAKALATWGRWVDSAVNTTKTRVFFEGIFPTHYRGNEWGKPGLRDCSRETVPVAGSRYPGGPPSIAGVVEGELRRVKRNKRVHFLNVTTLSHLRIDGHPATYNGAGGGMDCLHWCVAGVPDTWNQLLYLFLLA
;
A
#
# COMPACT_ATOMS: atom_id res chain seq x y z
N MET A 1 -48.64 -18.65 -1.97
CA MET A 1 -49.54 -18.85 -0.81
C MET A 1 -49.18 -17.77 0.19
N ASP A 2 -49.96 -16.69 0.15
CA ASP A 2 -49.76 -15.45 0.87
C ASP A 2 -49.91 -15.61 2.38
N ALA A 3 -49.03 -14.94 3.15
CA ALA A 3 -49.28 -14.60 4.54
C ALA A 3 -49.38 -13.07 4.65
N ALA A 4 -50.62 -12.58 4.63
CA ALA A 4 -50.96 -11.17 4.70
C ALA A 4 -50.69 -10.57 6.09
N SER A 5 -49.94 -9.47 6.10
CA SER A 5 -49.78 -8.57 7.25
C SER A 5 -51.07 -7.78 7.47
N ARG A 6 -51.71 -7.95 8.64
CA ARG A 6 -52.82 -7.10 9.07
C ARG A 6 -52.28 -5.76 9.59
N ARG A 7 -52.70 -4.66 8.97
CA ARG A 7 -52.58 -3.29 9.50
C ARG A 7 -53.96 -2.80 9.91
N SER A 8 -54.08 -2.26 11.11
CA SER A 8 -55.28 -1.55 11.58
C SER A 8 -54.98 -0.06 11.54
N CYS A 9 -55.73 0.70 10.74
CA CYS A 9 -55.71 2.16 10.74
C CYS A 9 -57.07 2.65 11.27
N HIS A 10 -57.08 3.37 12.39
CA HIS A 10 -58.26 4.10 12.83
C HIS A 10 -58.29 5.48 12.17
N PHE A 11 -59.42 5.80 11.55
CA PHE A 11 -59.75 7.11 10.98
C PHE A 11 -60.32 8.01 12.08
N VAL A 12 -59.70 9.18 12.27
CA VAL A 12 -60.39 10.37 12.78
C VAL A 12 -60.00 11.51 11.85
N ALA A 13 -60.98 12.04 11.13
CA ALA A 13 -60.83 13.19 10.25
C ALA A 13 -61.16 14.47 11.03
N LEU A 14 -60.36 15.53 10.88
CA LEU A 14 -60.80 16.81 10.31
C LEU A 14 -59.62 17.82 10.16
N ILE A 15 -59.23 18.07 8.90
CA ILE A 15 -58.94 19.35 8.19
C ILE A 15 -58.14 20.43 8.99
N ILE A 16 -56.95 20.94 8.58
CA ILE A 16 -56.70 21.94 7.50
C ILE A 16 -55.17 22.11 7.27
N LEU A 17 -54.78 22.07 5.98
CA LEU A 17 -53.65 22.69 5.25
C LEU A 17 -52.21 22.67 5.83
N GLY A 18 -51.37 21.82 5.22
CA GLY A 18 -49.91 21.92 5.24
C GLY A 18 -49.27 20.77 4.48
N ILE A 19 -49.11 20.89 3.16
CA ILE A 19 -48.43 19.88 2.34
C ILE A 19 -46.92 19.98 2.63
N SER A 20 -46.43 19.10 3.50
CA SER A 20 -45.00 18.81 3.61
C SER A 20 -44.77 17.38 3.08
N PRO A 21 -43.96 17.17 2.04
CA PRO A 21 -43.67 15.83 1.58
C PRO A 21 -42.82 15.14 2.65
N ILE A 22 -43.43 14.19 3.37
CA ILE A 22 -42.70 13.25 4.21
C ILE A 22 -41.87 12.40 3.25
N LEU A 23 -40.61 12.78 3.04
CA LEU A 23 -39.62 11.89 2.44
C LEU A 23 -39.46 10.71 3.39
N CYS A 24 -40.13 9.61 3.07
CA CYS A 24 -39.69 8.29 3.51
C CYS A 24 -38.32 8.03 2.88
N PHE A 25 -37.26 8.40 3.59
CA PHE A 25 -35.95 7.84 3.33
C PHE A 25 -36.05 6.35 3.60
N ALA A 26 -36.21 5.57 2.54
CA ALA A 26 -35.84 4.17 2.58
C ALA A 26 -34.38 4.13 3.03
N GLY A 27 -34.15 3.75 4.28
CA GLY A 27 -32.83 3.48 4.82
C GLY A 27 -32.24 2.33 4.03
N GLY A 28 -31.61 2.66 2.90
CA GLY A 28 -30.79 1.73 2.14
C GLY A 28 -29.72 1.22 3.08
N ALA A 29 -29.64 -0.10 3.24
CA ALA A 29 -28.54 -0.74 3.93
C ALA A 29 -27.23 -0.10 3.43
N SER A 30 -26.49 0.55 4.33
CA SER A 30 -25.21 1.18 4.00
C SER A 30 -24.32 0.11 3.37
N LYS A 31 -24.18 0.16 2.03
CA LYS A 31 -23.17 -0.65 1.35
C LYS A 31 -21.84 -0.21 1.95
N LYS A 32 -21.10 -1.16 2.54
CA LYS A 32 -19.71 -0.92 2.97
C LYS A 32 -18.97 -0.25 1.81
N CYS A 33 -18.42 0.93 2.05
CA CYS A 33 -17.69 1.65 1.03
C CYS A 33 -16.45 0.85 0.60
N ASP A 34 -16.33 0.58 -0.69
CA ASP A 34 -15.06 0.12 -1.26
C ASP A 34 -14.14 1.32 -1.42
N VAL A 35 -13.18 1.43 -0.51
CA VAL A 35 -12.23 2.55 -0.46
C VAL A 35 -11.15 2.47 -1.53
N PHE A 36 -11.07 1.36 -2.26
CA PHE A 36 -10.08 1.15 -3.32
C PHE A 36 -10.64 1.38 -4.73
N SER A 37 -11.95 1.65 -4.85
CA SER A 37 -12.62 1.98 -6.11
C SER A 37 -13.04 3.46 -6.14
N GLY A 38 -12.51 4.21 -7.10
CA GLY A 38 -12.61 5.66 -7.12
C GLY A 38 -11.83 6.30 -8.26
N SER A 39 -11.53 7.58 -8.12
CA SER A 39 -10.68 8.33 -9.04
C SER A 39 -9.81 9.34 -8.30
N TRP A 40 -8.76 9.82 -8.96
CA TRP A 40 -7.96 10.93 -8.45
C TRP A 40 -8.65 12.26 -8.73
N VAL A 41 -8.68 13.12 -7.72
CA VAL A 41 -9.29 14.45 -7.79
C VAL A 41 -8.24 15.47 -7.41
N PHE A 42 -8.09 16.50 -8.23
CA PHE A 42 -7.24 17.64 -7.90
C PHE A 42 -7.89 18.46 -6.79
N ASP A 43 -7.14 18.73 -5.73
CA ASP A 43 -7.58 19.46 -4.55
C ASP A 43 -6.50 20.45 -4.12
N GLN A 44 -6.71 21.73 -4.40
CA GLN A 44 -5.79 22.81 -4.02
C GLN A 44 -5.68 22.99 -2.50
N SER A 45 -6.65 22.47 -1.73
CA SER A 45 -6.67 22.52 -0.26
C SER A 45 -6.00 21.30 0.38
N TYR A 46 -5.48 20.37 -0.43
CA TYR A 46 -4.75 19.22 0.08
C TYR A 46 -3.50 19.71 0.81
N PRO A 47 -3.14 19.11 1.97
CA PRO A 47 -2.08 19.65 2.82
C PRO A 47 -0.80 19.91 2.02
N PRO A 48 -0.07 21.00 2.30
CA PRO A 48 1.13 21.33 1.56
C PRO A 48 2.10 20.14 1.59
N SER A 49 2.53 19.71 0.41
CA SER A 49 3.59 18.72 0.23
C SER A 49 4.93 19.13 0.84
N ASP A 50 5.05 20.36 1.31
CA ASP A 50 6.26 20.94 1.88
C ASP A 50 6.75 20.23 3.14
N TYR A 51 5.91 19.38 3.75
CA TYR A 51 6.36 18.54 4.85
C TYR A 51 7.54 17.65 4.46
N SER A 52 7.59 17.17 3.20
CA SER A 52 8.66 16.31 2.73
C SER A 52 10.00 17.05 2.66
N ALA A 53 9.99 18.35 2.32
CA ALA A 53 11.18 19.19 2.24
C ALA A 53 11.88 19.40 3.61
N THR A 54 11.13 19.25 4.71
CA THR A 54 11.65 19.41 6.09
C THR A 54 11.92 18.08 6.80
N CYS A 55 11.61 16.95 6.16
CA CYS A 55 11.76 15.64 6.77
C CYS A 55 13.23 15.17 6.73
N PRO A 56 13.91 14.98 7.88
CA PRO A 56 15.31 14.57 7.91
C PRO A 56 15.51 13.10 7.48
N PHE A 57 14.43 12.32 7.45
CA PHE A 57 14.47 10.91 7.07
C PHE A 57 14.23 10.68 5.59
N LEU A 58 13.81 11.70 4.83
CA LEU A 58 13.45 11.52 3.43
C LEU A 58 14.69 11.10 2.62
N ARG A 59 14.58 9.94 1.98
CA ARG A 59 15.65 9.38 1.16
C ARG A 59 15.74 10.13 -0.16
N SER A 60 16.97 10.30 -0.64
CA SER A 60 17.26 11.12 -1.80
C SER A 60 16.63 10.59 -3.10
N GLU A 61 16.45 9.28 -3.23
CA GLU A 61 15.76 8.67 -4.35
C GLU A 61 14.26 9.04 -4.45
N PHE A 62 13.63 9.48 -3.35
CA PHE A 62 12.20 9.83 -3.32
C PHE A 62 11.96 11.35 -3.26
N ASP A 63 13.01 12.17 -3.09
CA ASP A 63 12.93 13.63 -2.89
C ASP A 63 12.93 14.41 -4.21
N CYS A 64 11.88 14.23 -5.00
CA CYS A 64 11.85 14.76 -6.37
C CYS A 64 12.00 16.28 -6.47
N GLN A 65 11.42 17.04 -5.52
CA GLN A 65 11.49 18.50 -5.53
C GLN A 65 12.92 18.98 -5.26
N LYS A 66 13.63 18.36 -4.30
CA LYS A 66 15.04 18.66 -4.05
C LYS A 66 15.92 18.33 -5.26
N TYR A 67 15.59 17.28 -5.99
CA TYR A 67 16.30 16.86 -7.21
C TYR A 67 15.77 17.49 -8.50
N GLY A 68 15.14 18.66 -8.39
CA GLY A 68 14.92 19.56 -9.52
C GLY A 68 13.65 19.31 -10.34
N ARG A 69 12.70 18.51 -9.81
CA ARG A 69 11.41 18.32 -10.48
C ARG A 69 10.65 19.66 -10.59
N PRO A 70 10.36 20.16 -11.80
CA PRO A 70 9.83 21.52 -11.97
C PRO A 70 8.33 21.61 -11.71
N ASP A 71 7.56 20.56 -12.00
CA ASP A 71 6.11 20.55 -11.80
C ASP A 71 5.77 20.19 -10.35
N ARG A 72 4.68 20.78 -9.83
CA ARG A 72 4.17 20.54 -8.47
C ARG A 72 2.72 20.07 -8.44
N HIS A 73 2.05 19.98 -9.59
CA HIS A 73 0.63 19.65 -9.66
C HIS A 73 0.34 18.22 -9.17
N TYR A 74 1.28 17.28 -9.35
CA TYR A 74 1.16 15.90 -8.87
C TYR A 74 0.97 15.80 -7.34
N LEU A 75 1.40 16.83 -6.59
CA LEU A 75 1.32 16.89 -5.13
C LEU A 75 -0.11 17.18 -4.62
N ASN A 76 -0.97 17.72 -5.48
CA ASN A 76 -2.31 18.20 -5.11
C ASN A 76 -3.42 17.23 -5.52
N TYR A 77 -3.10 15.96 -5.80
CA TYR A 77 -4.10 14.94 -6.09
C TYR A 77 -4.41 14.12 -4.84
N ARG A 78 -5.71 13.98 -4.55
CA ARG A 78 -6.20 13.07 -3.52
C ARG A 78 -7.05 11.97 -4.12
N TRP A 79 -7.02 10.79 -3.51
CA TRP A 79 -7.89 9.70 -3.90
C TRP A 79 -9.31 9.92 -3.37
N GLN A 80 -10.31 9.78 -4.23
CA GLN A 80 -11.72 9.89 -3.90
C GLN A 80 -12.44 8.58 -4.25
N PRO A 81 -12.76 7.74 -3.24
CA PRO A 81 -13.63 6.60 -3.45
C PRO A 81 -15.00 7.04 -4.00
N SER A 82 -15.60 6.22 -4.86
CA SER A 82 -16.90 6.53 -5.47
C SER A 82 -18.07 6.50 -4.48
N GLY A 83 -17.93 5.74 -3.38
CA GLY A 83 -19.01 5.50 -2.42
C GLY A 83 -18.87 6.22 -1.08
N CYS A 84 -17.77 6.91 -0.81
CA CYS A 84 -17.54 7.59 0.46
C CYS A 84 -16.38 8.59 0.40
N ASN A 85 -16.27 9.41 1.44
CA ASN A 85 -15.14 10.30 1.66
C ASN A 85 -14.12 9.65 2.60
N LEU A 86 -12.84 9.82 2.28
CA LEU A 86 -11.76 9.38 3.15
C LEU A 86 -11.45 10.46 4.20
N PRO A 87 -11.27 10.10 5.48
CA PRO A 87 -10.76 11.04 6.46
C PRO A 87 -9.32 11.42 6.10
N ARG A 88 -8.94 12.68 6.31
CA ARG A 88 -7.55 13.11 6.16
C ARG A 88 -6.66 12.35 7.15
N PHE A 89 -5.42 12.09 6.75
CA PHE A 89 -4.42 11.52 7.65
C PHE A 89 -4.15 12.51 8.80
N ASN A 90 -4.17 12.01 10.03
CA ASN A 90 -3.83 12.78 11.22
C ASN A 90 -2.73 12.04 11.97
N GLY A 91 -1.49 12.55 11.87
CA GLY A 91 -0.32 11.89 12.45
C GLY A 91 -0.33 11.86 13.98
N VAL A 92 -0.87 12.88 14.64
CA VAL A 92 -1.02 12.89 16.12
C VAL A 92 -1.96 11.77 16.54
N ARG A 93 -3.15 11.69 15.94
CA ARG A 93 -4.12 10.63 16.24
C ARG A 93 -3.59 9.24 15.89
N PHE A 94 -2.80 9.12 14.81
CA PHE A 94 -2.11 7.89 14.47
C PHE A 94 -1.18 7.46 15.62
N LEU A 95 -0.31 8.36 16.07
CA LEU A 95 0.65 8.08 17.16
C LEU A 95 -0.05 7.77 18.48
N GLU A 96 -1.11 8.51 18.83
CA GLU A 96 -1.93 8.22 20.02
C GLU A 96 -2.56 6.83 19.97
N LYS A 97 -3.12 6.44 18.81
CA LYS A 97 -3.71 5.11 18.64
C LYS A 97 -2.65 4.00 18.68
N MET A 98 -1.45 4.30 18.20
CA MET A 98 -0.33 3.36 18.15
C MET A 98 0.55 3.41 19.39
N LYS A 99 0.19 4.17 20.42
CA LYS A 99 1.03 4.36 21.60
C LYS A 99 1.52 3.01 22.18
N GLY A 100 2.84 2.89 22.37
CA GLY A 100 3.49 1.68 22.88
C GLY A 100 3.56 0.51 21.88
N LYS A 101 3.29 0.72 20.59
CA LYS A 101 3.24 -0.33 19.56
C LYS A 101 4.40 -0.30 18.60
N GLN A 102 4.67 -1.46 18.02
CA GLN A 102 5.61 -1.63 16.92
C GLN A 102 4.89 -1.84 15.58
N ILE A 103 5.33 -1.11 14.57
CA ILE A 103 4.86 -1.19 13.19
C ILE A 103 6.05 -1.61 12.33
N MET A 104 5.90 -2.67 11.55
CA MET A 104 6.96 -3.16 10.67
C MET A 104 6.47 -3.28 9.23
N PHE A 105 7.17 -2.58 8.36
CA PHE A 105 7.05 -2.62 6.91
C PHE A 105 8.04 -3.67 6.41
N VAL A 106 7.58 -4.70 5.71
CA VAL A 106 8.39 -5.84 5.26
C VAL A 106 8.20 -6.03 3.77
N GLY A 107 9.27 -5.90 2.99
CA GLY A 107 9.14 -6.02 1.55
C GLY A 107 10.30 -5.45 0.77
N ASP A 108 10.03 -5.08 -0.48
CA ASP A 108 11.03 -4.52 -1.38
C ASP A 108 11.17 -2.99 -1.25
N SER A 109 11.88 -2.38 -2.20
CA SER A 109 12.13 -0.94 -2.22
C SER A 109 10.87 -0.07 -2.29
N VAL A 110 9.74 -0.60 -2.75
CA VAL A 110 8.48 0.15 -2.73
C VAL A 110 7.82 0.12 -1.36
N MET A 111 8.04 -0.94 -0.57
CA MET A 111 7.68 -0.95 0.85
C MET A 111 8.53 0.03 1.65
N LEU A 112 9.82 0.17 1.32
CA LEU A 112 10.67 1.25 1.85
C LEU A 112 10.11 2.63 1.50
N ASN A 113 9.57 2.80 0.30
CA ASN A 113 8.98 4.06 -0.15
C ASN A 113 7.72 4.42 0.67
N GLN A 114 6.84 3.45 0.93
CA GLN A 114 5.67 3.64 1.82
C GLN A 114 6.09 3.96 3.26
N TYR A 115 7.05 3.21 3.78
CA TYR A 115 7.63 3.43 5.10
C TYR A 115 8.20 4.85 5.24
N ASN A 116 8.98 5.31 4.24
CA ASN A 116 9.63 6.61 4.28
C ASN A 116 8.62 7.78 4.24
N SER A 117 7.54 7.62 3.46
CA SER A 117 6.39 8.52 3.51
C SER A 117 5.75 8.57 4.90
N LEU A 118 5.49 7.42 5.53
CA LEU A 118 4.83 7.39 6.84
C LEU A 118 5.66 8.12 7.90
N ILE A 119 6.96 7.82 8.02
CA ILE A 119 7.79 8.47 9.04
C ILE A 119 7.91 9.98 8.83
N CYS A 120 7.88 10.45 7.58
CA CYS A 120 7.86 11.88 7.28
C CYS A 120 6.52 12.54 7.60
N LEU A 121 5.39 11.87 7.33
CA LEU A 121 4.06 12.33 7.74
C LEU A 121 3.94 12.44 9.27
N LEU A 122 4.50 11.47 9.98
CA LEU A 122 4.52 11.47 11.45
C LEU A 122 5.44 12.55 12.01
N HIS A 123 6.66 12.68 11.47
CA HIS A 123 7.60 13.75 11.85
C HIS A 123 6.96 15.14 11.68
N ALA A 124 6.29 15.39 10.56
CA ALA A 124 5.60 16.64 10.30
C ALA A 124 4.43 16.91 11.27
N ALA A 125 3.76 15.86 11.75
CA ALA A 125 2.66 15.99 12.70
C ALA A 125 3.13 16.31 14.12
N VAL A 126 4.35 15.91 14.49
CA VAL A 126 4.93 16.10 15.82
C VAL A 126 6.36 16.66 15.77
N PRO A 127 6.58 17.86 15.20
CA PRO A 127 7.93 18.39 14.90
C PRO A 127 8.79 18.68 16.14
N LYS A 128 8.20 18.65 17.34
CA LYS A 128 8.89 18.85 18.62
C LYS A 128 9.09 17.55 19.40
N SER A 129 8.65 16.42 18.85
CA SER A 129 8.75 15.13 19.54
C SER A 129 10.17 14.63 19.59
N ASN A 130 10.54 13.93 20.66
CA ASN A 130 11.85 13.30 20.74
C ASN A 130 11.85 12.03 19.85
N ILE A 131 12.73 12.00 18.85
CA ILE A 131 12.78 10.92 17.85
C ILE A 131 14.16 10.27 17.86
N SER A 132 14.18 8.95 18.02
CA SER A 132 15.40 8.14 17.94
C SER A 132 15.47 7.38 16.63
N ALA A 133 16.60 7.47 15.92
CA ALA A 133 16.82 6.82 14.62
C ALA A 133 18.25 6.23 14.48
N PRO A 134 18.63 5.22 15.29
CA PRO A 134 20.00 4.71 15.38
C PRO A 134 20.51 4.06 14.08
N TYR A 135 19.62 3.58 13.21
CA TYR A 135 19.97 2.85 11.98
C TYR A 135 19.54 3.61 10.72
N GLN A 136 20.00 4.87 10.61
CA GLN A 136 19.97 5.69 9.39
C GLN A 136 18.69 5.50 8.56
N THR A 137 17.53 5.71 9.19
CA THR A 137 16.17 5.61 8.62
C THR A 137 15.47 4.25 8.58
N HIS A 138 16.04 3.10 8.95
CA HIS A 138 15.29 1.81 8.91
C HIS A 138 14.50 1.51 10.19
N TYR A 139 14.78 2.27 11.25
CA TYR A 139 14.20 2.10 12.57
C TYR A 139 14.05 3.48 13.18
N VAL A 140 12.81 3.93 13.37
CA VAL A 140 12.47 5.26 13.89
C VAL A 140 11.51 5.10 15.04
N THR A 141 11.85 5.68 16.20
CA THR A 141 10.99 5.66 17.39
C THR A 141 10.59 7.07 17.77
N PHE A 142 9.28 7.34 17.80
CA PHE A 142 8.67 8.55 18.35
C PHE A 142 8.52 8.35 19.86
N GLN A 143 9.51 8.81 20.62
CA GLN A 143 9.70 8.41 22.02
C GLN A 143 8.56 8.87 22.93
N ASP A 144 7.99 10.05 22.69
CA ASP A 144 6.88 10.58 23.49
C ASP A 144 5.59 9.73 23.38
N TYR A 145 5.50 8.93 22.33
CA TYR A 145 4.40 8.01 22.06
C TYR A 145 4.81 6.55 22.20
N GLU A 146 6.09 6.25 22.46
CA GLU A 146 6.60 4.88 22.51
C GLU A 146 6.23 4.08 21.24
N VAL A 147 6.19 4.75 20.07
CA VAL A 147 5.86 4.13 18.78
C VAL A 147 7.12 3.91 17.99
N THR A 148 7.37 2.66 17.61
CA THR A 148 8.48 2.29 16.73
C THR A 148 7.96 1.90 15.36
N VAL A 149 8.53 2.50 14.32
CA VAL A 149 8.28 2.15 12.92
C VAL A 149 9.59 1.61 12.32
N THR A 150 9.54 0.38 11.84
CA THR A 150 10.69 -0.34 11.29
C THR A 150 10.45 -0.75 9.85
N TYR A 151 11.48 -0.74 9.03
CA TYR A 151 11.51 -1.35 7.71
C TYR A 151 12.46 -2.55 7.67
N LEU A 152 12.01 -3.66 7.11
CA LEU A 152 12.77 -4.88 6.91
C LEU A 152 12.76 -5.27 5.43
N TRP A 153 13.93 -5.26 4.83
CA TRP A 153 14.11 -5.60 3.43
C TRP A 153 13.89 -7.10 3.18
N SER A 154 12.97 -7.44 2.29
CA SER A 154 12.77 -8.79 1.77
C SER A 154 12.08 -8.75 0.39
N HIS A 155 12.85 -8.97 -0.68
CA HIS A 155 12.31 -8.96 -2.06
C HIS A 155 11.17 -9.96 -2.27
N TYR A 156 11.33 -11.16 -1.72
CA TYR A 156 10.53 -12.34 -2.06
C TYR A 156 9.72 -12.87 -0.88
N LEU A 157 9.86 -12.26 0.30
CA LEU A 157 9.36 -12.70 1.62
C LEU A 157 9.94 -14.03 2.11
N VAL A 158 10.26 -14.96 1.22
CA VAL A 158 10.97 -16.21 1.50
C VAL A 158 12.50 -16.04 1.48
N ASP A 159 13.20 -17.01 2.05
CA ASP A 159 14.65 -16.94 2.24
C ASP A 159 15.42 -17.11 0.92
N VAL A 160 16.49 -16.34 0.75
CA VAL A 160 17.55 -16.57 -0.25
C VAL A 160 18.81 -16.94 0.51
N VAL A 161 19.28 -18.17 0.31
CA VAL A 161 20.39 -18.75 1.09
C VAL A 161 21.59 -18.97 0.18
N GLU A 162 22.78 -18.56 0.63
CA GLU A 162 24.04 -18.88 -0.03
C GLU A 162 24.39 -20.36 0.24
N GLU A 163 24.40 -21.19 -0.79
CA GLU A 163 24.85 -22.57 -0.74
C GLU A 163 26.20 -22.71 -1.47
N SER A 164 26.91 -23.82 -1.30
CA SER A 164 28.25 -24.02 -1.89
C SER A 164 28.29 -23.95 -3.44
N PHE A 165 27.13 -24.05 -4.09
CA PHE A 165 26.98 -24.00 -5.54
C PHE A 165 26.25 -22.74 -6.04
N GLY A 166 25.92 -21.80 -5.15
CA GLY A 166 25.31 -20.51 -5.46
C GLY A 166 24.11 -20.15 -4.58
N ARG A 167 23.49 -19.01 -4.84
CA ARG A 167 22.34 -18.51 -4.09
C ARG A 167 21.07 -19.25 -4.46
N VAL A 168 20.33 -19.73 -3.48
CA VAL A 168 19.11 -20.52 -3.65
C VAL A 168 17.92 -19.78 -3.06
N LEU A 169 16.94 -19.45 -3.90
CA LEU A 169 15.62 -18.97 -3.46
C LEU A 169 14.81 -20.17 -2.94
N LYS A 170 14.61 -20.26 -1.63
CA LYS A 170 13.92 -21.38 -0.98
C LYS A 170 12.44 -21.05 -0.79
N LEU A 171 11.59 -21.53 -1.70
CA LEU A 171 10.16 -21.16 -1.74
C LEU A 171 9.36 -21.62 -0.51
N ASP A 172 9.86 -22.63 0.22
CA ASP A 172 9.22 -23.18 1.42
C ASP A 172 9.85 -22.70 2.74
N SER A 173 10.74 -21.70 2.69
CA SER A 173 11.47 -21.21 3.86
C SER A 173 11.22 -19.72 4.10
N ILE A 174 10.91 -19.37 5.34
CA ILE A 174 10.70 -17.98 5.79
C ILE A 174 11.37 -17.74 7.14
N ARG A 175 12.45 -18.46 7.42
CA ARG A 175 13.08 -18.51 8.74
C ARG A 175 13.67 -17.15 9.10
N ASP A 176 14.37 -16.52 8.18
CA ASP A 176 15.13 -15.30 8.47
C ASP A 176 14.20 -14.11 8.75
N GLY A 177 13.08 -14.05 8.04
CA GLY A 177 12.03 -13.05 8.26
C GLY A 177 11.07 -13.43 9.39
N GLY A 178 10.56 -14.66 9.35
CA GLY A 178 9.44 -15.12 10.16
C GLY A 178 9.69 -15.08 11.66
N ASP A 179 10.93 -15.19 12.14
CA ASP A 179 11.24 -15.01 13.56
C ASP A 179 11.24 -13.54 13.99
N ARG A 180 11.65 -12.64 13.09
CA ARG A 180 11.74 -11.19 13.35
C ARG A 180 10.38 -10.50 13.30
N TRP A 181 9.44 -11.04 12.54
CA TRP A 181 8.09 -10.47 12.40
C TRP A 181 7.15 -10.90 13.52
N LYS A 182 7.51 -11.95 14.27
CA LYS A 182 6.75 -12.39 15.44
C LYS A 182 6.64 -11.24 16.42
N GLN A 183 5.47 -11.14 17.06
CA GLN A 183 5.21 -10.20 18.17
C GLN A 183 5.13 -8.71 17.79
N VAL A 184 5.25 -8.35 16.52
CA VAL A 184 4.96 -6.98 16.05
C VAL A 184 3.45 -6.72 16.10
N ASP A 185 3.03 -5.51 16.51
CA ASP A 185 1.60 -5.15 16.58
C ASP A 185 0.96 -4.92 15.22
N VAL A 186 1.70 -4.35 14.27
CA VAL A 186 1.23 -4.07 12.91
C VAL A 186 2.29 -4.51 11.91
N LEU A 187 1.94 -5.48 11.07
CA LEU A 187 2.79 -5.94 9.97
C LEU A 187 2.19 -5.47 8.64
N VAL A 188 3.01 -4.83 7.80
CA VAL A 188 2.64 -4.41 6.44
C VAL A 188 3.59 -5.06 5.46
N PHE A 189 3.08 -5.97 4.63
CA PHE A 189 3.88 -6.74 3.68
C PHE A 189 3.66 -6.27 2.24
N ASN A 190 4.70 -6.33 1.42
CA ASN A 190 4.56 -6.38 -0.04
C ASN A 190 5.57 -7.37 -0.65
N THR A 191 5.36 -7.68 -1.92
CA THR A 191 6.39 -8.20 -2.82
C THR A 191 5.86 -8.14 -4.25
N GLY A 192 6.69 -7.74 -5.22
CA GLY A 192 6.20 -7.59 -6.60
C GLY A 192 7.30 -7.51 -7.64
N PHE A 193 7.94 -6.36 -7.77
CA PHE A 193 8.80 -6.04 -8.91
C PHE A 193 9.92 -7.04 -9.15
N TRP A 194 10.54 -7.54 -8.08
CA TRP A 194 11.64 -8.51 -8.15
C TRP A 194 11.24 -9.87 -8.72
N TRP A 195 9.94 -10.19 -8.79
CA TRP A 195 9.46 -11.38 -9.49
C TRP A 195 9.58 -11.26 -11.01
N TYR A 196 9.63 -10.04 -11.57
CA TYR A 196 9.87 -9.83 -13.01
C TYR A 196 11.35 -9.89 -13.39
N ALA A 197 12.26 -9.82 -12.41
CA ALA A 197 13.69 -9.78 -12.65
C ALA A 197 14.21 -11.07 -13.30
N LYS A 198 15.15 -10.92 -14.24
CA LYS A 198 15.83 -12.00 -14.96
C LYS A 198 17.34 -11.82 -14.92
N GLY A 199 18.09 -12.88 -15.26
CA GLY A 199 19.55 -12.87 -15.24
C GLY A 199 20.12 -12.59 -13.85
N ASN A 200 21.22 -11.84 -13.77
CA ASN A 200 21.87 -11.54 -12.48
C ASN A 200 21.04 -10.61 -11.58
N GLY A 201 20.11 -9.84 -12.16
CA GLY A 201 19.26 -8.90 -11.43
C GLY A 201 18.22 -9.55 -10.51
N LYS A 202 18.02 -10.87 -10.58
CA LYS A 202 17.08 -11.58 -9.72
C LYS A 202 17.63 -11.93 -8.33
N GLY A 203 18.94 -11.79 -8.11
CA GLY A 203 19.54 -11.97 -6.78
C GLY A 203 19.62 -13.42 -6.27
N TRP A 204 19.29 -14.42 -7.09
CA TRP A 204 19.44 -15.84 -6.82
C TRP A 204 19.84 -16.60 -8.10
N ASP A 205 20.46 -17.76 -7.92
CA ASP A 205 21.05 -18.56 -9.00
C ASP A 205 20.28 -19.87 -9.25
N PHE A 206 19.53 -20.34 -8.25
CA PHE A 206 18.66 -21.51 -8.28
C PHE A 206 17.37 -21.27 -7.48
N VAL A 207 16.35 -22.09 -7.72
CA VAL A 207 15.10 -22.10 -6.97
C VAL A 207 14.89 -23.48 -6.35
N GLN A 208 14.57 -23.53 -5.06
CA GLN A 208 14.21 -24.74 -4.34
C GLN A 208 12.71 -24.77 -4.03
N ASP A 209 12.06 -25.88 -4.38
CA ASP A 209 10.66 -26.21 -4.13
C ASP A 209 10.59 -27.60 -3.51
N GLY A 210 10.27 -27.69 -2.22
CA GLY A 210 10.45 -28.88 -1.41
C GLY A 210 11.88 -29.42 -1.47
N ASN A 211 12.01 -30.64 -1.98
CA ASN A 211 13.30 -31.35 -2.11
C ASN A 211 13.92 -31.20 -3.51
N THR A 212 13.31 -30.42 -4.40
CA THR A 212 13.78 -30.24 -5.78
C THR A 212 14.45 -28.88 -5.94
N ILE A 213 15.65 -28.88 -6.52
CA ILE A 213 16.38 -27.66 -6.88
C ILE A 213 16.44 -27.57 -8.40
N VAL A 214 15.98 -26.45 -8.95
CA VAL A 214 15.99 -26.17 -10.40
C VAL A 214 16.76 -24.88 -10.68
N LYS A 215 17.30 -24.76 -11.89
CA LYS A 215 18.05 -23.56 -12.28
C LYS A 215 17.17 -22.32 -12.42
N ASP A 216 15.94 -22.52 -12.87
CA ASP A 216 14.95 -21.46 -13.03
C ASP A 216 13.53 -22.03 -12.90
N MET A 217 12.56 -21.15 -12.67
CA MET A 217 11.14 -21.46 -12.52
C MET A 217 10.31 -20.34 -13.17
N ASP A 218 9.09 -20.66 -13.59
CA ASP A 218 8.11 -19.62 -13.92
C ASP A 218 7.90 -18.67 -12.73
N ARG A 219 7.90 -17.36 -13.00
CA ARG A 219 7.90 -16.33 -11.95
C ARG A 219 6.58 -16.26 -11.22
N THR A 220 5.46 -16.42 -11.93
CA THR A 220 4.11 -16.46 -11.35
C THR A 220 3.97 -17.66 -10.44
N THR A 221 4.46 -18.82 -10.88
CA THR A 221 4.47 -20.08 -10.11
C THR A 221 5.32 -19.95 -8.85
N ALA A 222 6.54 -19.41 -8.98
CA ALA A 222 7.44 -19.20 -7.85
C ALA A 222 6.84 -18.22 -6.83
N MET A 223 6.24 -17.12 -7.30
CA MET A 223 5.56 -16.14 -6.45
C MET A 223 4.39 -16.75 -5.70
N ALA A 224 3.54 -17.53 -6.38
CA ALA A 224 2.41 -18.20 -5.77
C ALA A 224 2.87 -19.14 -4.64
N LYS A 225 3.93 -19.93 -4.88
CA LYS A 225 4.50 -20.83 -3.87
C LYS A 225 5.09 -20.08 -2.68
N ALA A 226 5.84 -19.00 -2.91
CA ALA A 226 6.40 -18.17 -1.85
C ALA A 226 5.30 -17.52 -0.99
N LEU A 227 4.25 -16.99 -1.62
CA LEU A 227 3.10 -16.41 -0.92
C LEU A 227 2.26 -17.46 -0.19
N ALA A 228 2.16 -18.68 -0.72
CA ALA A 228 1.56 -19.80 -0.02
C ALA A 228 2.34 -20.13 1.27
N THR A 229 3.67 -20.09 1.23
CA THR A 229 4.54 -20.26 2.40
C THR A 229 4.34 -19.14 3.42
N TRP A 230 4.32 -17.89 2.96
CA TRP A 230 3.99 -16.74 3.82
C TRP A 230 2.61 -16.88 4.46
N GLY A 231 1.59 -17.31 3.71
CA GLY A 231 0.23 -17.54 4.21
C GLY A 231 0.18 -18.63 5.29
N ARG A 232 0.90 -19.74 5.09
CA ARG A 232 1.07 -20.80 6.11
C ARG A 232 1.77 -20.28 7.36
N TRP A 233 2.73 -19.38 7.22
CA TRP A 233 3.38 -18.71 8.35
C TRP A 233 2.39 -17.82 9.12
N VAL A 234 1.57 -17.02 8.43
CA VAL A 234 0.49 -16.25 9.08
C VAL A 234 -0.46 -17.16 9.85
N ASP A 235 -0.86 -18.27 9.24
CA ASP A 235 -1.77 -19.24 9.83
C ASP A 235 -1.25 -19.89 11.11
N SER A 236 0.05 -20.16 11.18
CA SER A 236 0.68 -20.91 12.25
C SER A 236 1.30 -20.02 13.33
N ALA A 237 1.92 -18.90 12.97
CA ALA A 237 2.76 -18.11 13.87
C ALA A 237 2.11 -16.81 14.36
N VAL A 238 1.19 -16.21 13.59
CA VAL A 238 0.66 -14.87 13.93
C VAL A 238 -0.55 -14.97 14.85
N ASN A 239 -0.49 -14.30 16.01
CA ASN A 239 -1.67 -14.08 16.83
C ASN A 239 -2.45 -12.84 16.38
N THR A 240 -3.47 -13.04 15.54
CA THR A 240 -4.26 -11.94 14.96
C THR A 240 -5.20 -11.24 15.95
N THR A 241 -5.25 -11.65 17.22
CA THR A 241 -5.89 -10.86 18.28
C THR A 241 -4.99 -9.75 18.81
N LYS A 242 -3.67 -9.89 18.61
CA LYS A 242 -2.66 -8.90 19.02
C LYS A 242 -2.05 -8.17 17.82
N THR A 243 -1.79 -8.90 16.75
CA THR A 243 -1.13 -8.40 15.54
C THR A 243 -2.14 -8.14 14.43
N ARG A 244 -2.08 -6.96 13.82
CA ARG A 244 -2.80 -6.65 12.59
C ARG A 244 -1.88 -6.90 11.40
N VAL A 245 -2.34 -7.70 10.44
CA VAL A 245 -1.57 -8.03 9.25
C VAL A 245 -2.18 -7.35 8.03
N PHE A 246 -1.36 -6.63 7.30
CA PHE A 246 -1.69 -5.97 6.04
C PHE A 246 -0.81 -6.55 4.93
N PHE A 247 -1.39 -6.67 3.75
CA PHE A 247 -0.65 -7.00 2.54
C PHE A 247 -1.02 -5.98 1.47
N GLU A 248 -0.02 -5.30 0.93
CA GLU A 248 -0.17 -4.30 -0.11
C GLU A 248 -0.32 -4.95 -1.49
N GLY A 249 -1.21 -4.40 -2.32
CA GLY A 249 -1.36 -4.78 -3.72
C GLY A 249 -0.09 -4.58 -4.55
N ILE A 250 -0.14 -5.04 -5.79
CA ILE A 250 0.99 -4.87 -6.70
C ILE A 250 1.10 -3.39 -7.04
N PHE A 251 2.25 -2.82 -6.72
CA PHE A 251 2.61 -1.49 -7.17
C PHE A 251 3.02 -1.57 -8.65
N PRO A 252 2.50 -0.68 -9.51
CA PRO A 252 2.77 -0.73 -10.94
C PRO A 252 4.06 -0.01 -11.32
N THR A 253 4.57 -0.33 -12.51
CA THR A 253 5.63 0.44 -13.17
C THR A 253 5.09 1.10 -14.43
N HIS A 254 5.75 2.16 -14.89
CA HIS A 254 5.31 2.92 -16.05
C HIS A 254 6.44 3.16 -17.06
N TYR A 255 6.98 2.06 -17.60
CA TYR A 255 8.06 2.08 -18.61
C TYR A 255 7.55 1.96 -20.06
N ARG A 256 6.23 1.94 -20.29
CA ARG A 256 5.65 1.66 -21.62
C ARG A 256 4.40 2.47 -21.91
N GLY A 257 4.54 3.54 -22.69
CA GLY A 257 3.45 4.49 -22.95
C GLY A 257 2.21 3.93 -23.61
N ASN A 258 2.33 2.81 -24.33
CA ASN A 258 1.17 2.11 -24.89
C ASN A 258 0.17 1.65 -23.82
N GLU A 259 0.63 1.38 -22.60
CA GLU A 259 -0.23 0.97 -21.48
C GLU A 259 -1.18 2.08 -21.01
N TRP A 260 -0.90 3.34 -21.33
CA TRP A 260 -1.76 4.49 -21.02
C TRP A 260 -2.15 5.31 -22.25
N GLY A 261 -2.15 4.69 -23.44
CA GLY A 261 -2.65 5.30 -24.66
C GLY A 261 -1.72 6.33 -25.31
N LYS A 262 -0.43 6.34 -24.96
CA LYS A 262 0.62 7.19 -25.57
C LYS A 262 1.70 6.33 -26.24
N PRO A 263 1.40 5.70 -27.38
CA PRO A 263 2.38 4.87 -28.09
C PRO A 263 3.62 5.70 -28.46
N GLY A 264 4.80 5.11 -28.32
CA GLY A 264 6.08 5.76 -28.61
C GLY A 264 6.78 6.38 -27.38
N LEU A 265 6.07 6.63 -26.27
CA LEU A 265 6.71 6.96 -25.00
C LEU A 265 7.31 5.70 -24.36
N ARG A 266 8.55 5.83 -23.87
CA ARG A 266 9.36 4.72 -23.32
C ARG A 266 9.52 4.77 -21.81
N ASP A 267 8.94 5.78 -21.17
CA ASP A 267 9.06 6.04 -19.73
C ASP A 267 7.98 7.04 -19.29
N CYS A 268 8.00 7.37 -18.01
CA CYS A 268 7.07 8.23 -17.30
C CYS A 268 7.47 9.72 -17.29
N SER A 269 8.61 10.11 -17.89
CA SER A 269 9.20 11.45 -17.68
C SER A 269 8.38 12.62 -18.22
N ARG A 270 7.46 12.36 -19.15
CA ARG A 270 6.61 13.38 -19.78
C ARG A 270 5.22 13.49 -19.15
N GLU A 271 4.96 12.74 -18.09
CA GLU A 271 3.65 12.67 -17.44
C GLU A 271 3.60 13.59 -16.22
N THR A 272 2.67 14.55 -16.24
CA THR A 272 2.49 15.55 -15.17
C THR A 272 1.07 15.54 -14.59
N VAL A 273 0.20 14.68 -15.12
CA VAL A 273 -1.18 14.50 -14.65
C VAL A 273 -1.52 13.00 -14.58
N PRO A 274 -2.42 12.60 -13.67
CA PRO A 274 -2.93 11.24 -13.61
C PRO A 274 -3.68 10.83 -14.88
N VAL A 275 -3.79 9.52 -15.09
CA VAL A 275 -4.78 8.94 -15.99
C VAL A 275 -6.18 9.24 -15.45
N ALA A 276 -7.03 9.81 -16.30
CA ALA A 276 -8.39 10.17 -15.93
C ALA A 276 -9.27 8.93 -15.70
N GLY A 277 -10.24 9.05 -14.79
CA GLY A 277 -11.24 8.02 -14.50
C GLY A 277 -10.82 7.05 -13.40
N SER A 278 -11.38 5.84 -13.45
CA SER A 278 -11.26 4.81 -12.41
C SER A 278 -10.64 3.49 -12.89
N ARG A 279 -10.19 3.46 -14.15
CA ARG A 279 -9.65 2.26 -14.80
C ARG A 279 -8.38 2.61 -15.55
N TYR A 280 -7.35 1.79 -15.37
CA TYR A 280 -6.12 1.89 -16.12
C TYR A 280 -6.27 1.19 -17.49
N PRO A 281 -5.96 1.87 -18.62
CA PRO A 281 -6.15 1.29 -19.96
C PRO A 281 -5.37 0.00 -20.21
N GLY A 282 -4.14 -0.11 -19.67
CA GLY A 282 -3.27 -1.26 -19.85
C GLY A 282 -3.68 -2.52 -19.10
N GLY A 283 -4.75 -2.46 -18.30
CA GLY A 283 -5.18 -3.57 -17.46
C GLY A 283 -4.32 -3.76 -16.21
N PRO A 284 -4.63 -4.76 -15.37
CA PRO A 284 -3.87 -5.02 -14.15
C PRO A 284 -2.50 -5.67 -14.46
N PRO A 285 -1.51 -5.53 -13.56
CA PRO A 285 -0.26 -6.28 -13.64
C PRO A 285 -0.52 -7.78 -13.67
N SER A 286 0.28 -8.54 -14.43
CA SER A 286 0.06 -9.99 -14.61
C SER A 286 0.12 -10.78 -13.30
N ILE A 287 0.92 -10.34 -12.33
CA ILE A 287 1.05 -10.99 -11.02
C ILE A 287 0.03 -10.53 -9.98
N ALA A 288 -0.83 -9.54 -10.29
CA ALA A 288 -1.80 -9.00 -9.32
C ALA A 288 -2.79 -10.07 -8.83
N GLY A 289 -3.21 -10.97 -9.73
CA GLY A 289 -4.10 -12.08 -9.39
C GLY A 289 -3.45 -13.11 -8.45
N VAL A 290 -2.12 -13.20 -8.41
CA VAL A 290 -1.40 -14.14 -7.52
C VAL A 290 -1.55 -13.71 -6.06
N VAL A 291 -1.32 -12.42 -5.78
CA VAL A 291 -1.48 -11.87 -4.42
C VAL A 291 -2.91 -12.10 -3.93
N GLU A 292 -3.91 -11.68 -4.70
CA GLU A 292 -5.30 -11.83 -4.27
C GLU A 292 -5.70 -13.31 -4.10
N GLY A 293 -5.22 -14.18 -4.99
CA GLY A 293 -5.43 -15.62 -4.91
C GLY A 293 -4.88 -16.25 -3.63
N GLU A 294 -3.63 -15.93 -3.29
CA GLU A 294 -2.96 -16.51 -2.12
C GLU A 294 -3.47 -15.91 -0.79
N LEU A 295 -3.81 -14.61 -0.77
CA LEU A 295 -4.46 -14.00 0.41
C LEU A 295 -5.81 -14.67 0.74
N ARG A 296 -6.57 -15.10 -0.27
CA ARG A 296 -7.85 -15.82 -0.07
C ARG A 296 -7.66 -17.24 0.51
N ARG A 297 -6.46 -17.82 0.41
CA ARG A 297 -6.15 -19.16 0.94
C ARG A 297 -5.75 -19.14 2.43
N VAL A 298 -5.33 -17.99 2.95
CA VAL A 298 -5.08 -17.80 4.39
C VAL A 298 -6.35 -18.17 5.18
N LYS A 299 -6.21 -18.83 6.32
CA LYS A 299 -7.37 -19.30 7.10
C LYS A 299 -8.31 -18.14 7.42
N ARG A 300 -9.61 -18.35 7.25
CA ARG A 300 -10.65 -17.31 7.45
C ARG A 300 -10.65 -16.65 8.83
N ASN A 301 -10.15 -17.33 9.87
CA ASN A 301 -10.02 -16.77 11.21
C ASN A 301 -8.79 -15.87 11.38
N LYS A 302 -7.82 -15.93 10.46
CA LYS A 302 -6.71 -14.98 10.37
C LYS A 302 -7.15 -13.81 9.49
N ARG A 303 -7.37 -12.65 10.11
CA ARG A 303 -7.79 -11.45 9.39
C ARG A 303 -6.58 -10.75 8.78
N VAL A 304 -6.26 -11.09 7.54
CA VAL A 304 -5.32 -10.31 6.71
C VAL A 304 -6.08 -9.22 5.97
N HIS A 305 -5.61 -7.98 6.08
CA HIS A 305 -6.16 -6.84 5.39
C HIS A 305 -5.45 -6.62 4.06
N PHE A 306 -6.17 -6.79 2.95
CA PHE A 306 -5.63 -6.47 1.64
C PHE A 306 -5.76 -4.97 1.36
N LEU A 307 -4.63 -4.27 1.20
CA LEU A 307 -4.58 -2.89 0.74
C LEU A 307 -4.48 -2.88 -0.78
N ASN A 308 -5.62 -2.95 -1.48
CA ASN A 308 -5.66 -3.05 -2.94
C ASN A 308 -5.36 -1.70 -3.62
N VAL A 309 -4.13 -1.22 -3.48
CA VAL A 309 -3.67 0.06 -4.03
C VAL A 309 -3.25 -0.03 -5.51
N THR A 310 -3.35 -1.21 -6.13
CA THR A 310 -2.86 -1.48 -7.50
C THR A 310 -3.43 -0.49 -8.53
N THR A 311 -4.75 -0.40 -8.64
CA THR A 311 -5.40 0.41 -9.68
C THR A 311 -5.23 1.91 -9.41
N LEU A 312 -5.40 2.36 -8.16
CA LEU A 312 -5.21 3.77 -7.84
C LEU A 312 -3.77 4.23 -8.10
N SER A 313 -2.77 3.37 -7.86
CA SER A 313 -1.38 3.68 -8.17
C SER A 313 -1.12 3.70 -9.69
N HIS A 314 -1.76 2.80 -10.45
CA HIS A 314 -1.62 2.77 -11.92
C HIS A 314 -2.10 4.06 -12.58
N LEU A 315 -3.10 4.71 -12.00
CA LEU A 315 -3.58 5.98 -12.53
C LEU A 315 -2.58 7.13 -12.29
N ARG A 316 -1.54 6.94 -11.46
CA ARG A 316 -0.63 8.01 -11.02
C ARG A 316 0.71 7.99 -11.74
N ILE A 317 0.70 7.91 -13.07
CA ILE A 317 1.95 7.91 -13.84
C ILE A 317 2.79 9.17 -13.55
N ASP A 318 2.13 10.29 -13.25
CA ASP A 318 2.72 11.55 -12.80
C ASP A 318 3.44 11.48 -11.44
N GLY A 319 3.22 10.43 -10.65
CA GLY A 319 3.75 10.32 -9.29
C GLY A 319 5.19 9.82 -9.19
N HIS A 320 5.79 9.37 -10.30
CA HIS A 320 7.15 8.80 -10.31
C HIS A 320 8.24 9.87 -10.24
N PRO A 321 9.43 9.56 -9.70
CA PRO A 321 10.59 10.44 -9.76
C PRO A 321 11.07 10.73 -11.18
N ALA A 322 10.89 9.78 -12.12
CA ALA A 322 11.54 9.82 -13.43
C ALA A 322 13.04 10.04 -13.25
N THR A 323 13.62 11.09 -13.81
CA THR A 323 15.05 11.44 -13.64
C THR A 323 15.32 12.31 -12.42
N TYR A 324 14.28 12.79 -11.73
CA TYR A 324 14.39 13.68 -10.57
C TYR A 324 14.56 12.87 -9.28
N ASN A 325 15.65 12.12 -9.21
CA ASN A 325 15.99 11.29 -8.06
C ASN A 325 17.47 11.45 -7.69
N GLY A 326 17.77 11.34 -6.40
CA GLY A 326 19.14 11.38 -5.91
C GLY A 326 19.93 10.09 -6.07
N ALA A 327 19.46 9.15 -6.89
CA ALA A 327 20.12 7.87 -7.16
C ALA A 327 20.98 7.90 -8.44
N GLY A 328 21.47 9.08 -8.83
CA GLY A 328 22.33 9.27 -10.00
C GLY A 328 21.59 9.63 -11.30
N GLY A 329 20.33 10.10 -11.20
CA GLY A 329 19.58 10.67 -12.33
C GLY A 329 19.08 9.65 -13.37
N GLY A 330 19.18 8.34 -13.07
CA GLY A 330 18.61 7.28 -13.92
C GLY A 330 17.08 7.36 -13.99
N MET A 331 16.49 6.82 -15.06
CA MET A 331 15.04 6.80 -15.23
C MET A 331 14.34 5.86 -14.25
N ASP A 332 13.62 6.43 -13.28
CA ASP A 332 12.84 5.70 -12.29
C ASP A 332 11.33 5.85 -12.54
N CYS A 333 10.71 4.79 -13.05
CA CYS A 333 9.27 4.65 -13.20
C CYS A 333 8.74 3.47 -12.37
N LEU A 334 9.40 3.21 -11.24
CA LEU A 334 9.10 2.16 -10.28
C LEU A 334 8.74 2.74 -8.91
N HIS A 335 9.61 3.60 -8.37
CA HIS A 335 9.41 4.27 -7.09
C HIS A 335 8.58 5.54 -7.24
N TRP A 336 8.27 6.20 -6.13
CA TRP A 336 7.34 7.31 -6.07
C TRP A 336 7.98 8.50 -5.37
N CYS A 337 7.69 9.69 -5.88
CA CYS A 337 7.99 10.93 -5.19
C CYS A 337 7.27 10.97 -3.82
N VAL A 338 7.96 11.52 -2.83
CA VAL A 338 7.37 11.86 -1.53
C VAL A 338 7.48 13.38 -1.35
N ALA A 339 6.39 14.11 -1.08
CA ALA A 339 4.99 13.69 -0.94
C ALA A 339 4.36 13.15 -2.23
N GLY A 340 3.29 12.35 -2.11
CA GLY A 340 2.59 11.79 -3.27
C GLY A 340 1.79 10.52 -3.00
N VAL A 341 1.91 9.56 -3.93
CA VAL A 341 1.14 8.31 -3.94
C VAL A 341 1.30 7.48 -2.66
N PRO A 342 2.52 7.32 -2.08
CA PRO A 342 2.70 6.61 -0.81
C PRO A 342 1.92 7.20 0.36
N ASP A 343 1.63 8.51 0.35
CA ASP A 343 0.85 9.16 1.41
C ASP A 343 -0.60 8.68 1.39
N THR A 344 -1.13 8.40 0.18
CA THR A 344 -2.47 7.83 0.02
C THR A 344 -2.50 6.38 0.49
N TRP A 345 -1.43 5.61 0.27
CA TRP A 345 -1.33 4.25 0.83
C TRP A 345 -1.33 4.29 2.36
N ASN A 346 -0.61 5.24 2.95
CA ASN A 346 -0.60 5.47 4.39
C ASN A 346 -1.93 6.01 4.95
N GLN A 347 -2.66 6.82 4.17
CA GLN A 347 -4.03 7.24 4.51
C GLN A 347 -5.00 6.06 4.54
N LEU A 348 -4.89 5.14 3.58
CA LEU A 348 -5.68 3.91 3.56
C LEU A 348 -5.31 2.99 4.72
N LEU A 349 -4.02 2.77 4.97
CA LEU A 349 -3.54 2.01 6.14
C LEU A 349 -4.09 2.61 7.45
N TYR A 350 -4.00 3.94 7.60
CA TYR A 350 -4.55 4.68 8.74
C TYR A 350 -6.05 4.44 8.92
N LEU A 351 -6.84 4.49 7.84
CA LEU A 351 -8.27 4.21 7.91
C LEU A 351 -8.55 2.84 8.51
N PHE A 352 -7.85 1.79 8.06
CA PHE A 352 -8.02 0.46 8.62
C PHE A 352 -7.54 0.40 10.07
N LEU A 353 -6.40 1.03 10.37
CA LEU A 353 -5.82 1.04 11.72
C LEU A 353 -6.71 1.71 12.77
N LEU A 354 -7.51 2.70 12.34
CA LEU A 354 -8.45 3.42 13.20
C LEU A 354 -9.87 2.87 13.22
N ALA A 355 -10.23 2.03 12.25
CA ALA A 355 -11.56 1.41 12.14
C ALA A 355 -11.85 0.35 13.20
#